data_AF-A0A9J7KJG7-F1
#
_entry.id   AF-A0A9J7KJG7-F1
#
_cell.length_a   1.000
_cell.length_b   1.000
_cell.length_c   1.000
_cell.angle_alpha   90.00
_cell.angle_beta   90.00
_cell.angle_gamma   90.00
#
_symmetry.space_group_name_H-M   'P 1'
#
loop_
_entity.id
_entity.type
_entity.pdbx_description
1 polymer ?
#
loop_
_entity_poly.entity_id
_entity_poly.type
_entity_poly.pdbx_seq_one_letter_code
_entity_poly.pdbx_strand_id
1 'polypeptide(L)'
;MTEGAMMKENILQEKMDIVSEMITMLAAGEQAEELERVTEVWAKTNQLREKQEEDVKKTIQALLAMNEDEEQNVKSISQSEGGIQQKEAELEAEKCQAEKQRQQTEQGVQSLMGKLEKLKEEKEAVGKQKESVTQNTTEALPDVRYLATLYTNVTKLKWDFSCGPDEIKGFVTCKSDVKPFSLNSKQNSQFFVANYLWDLMDETFD
;
A
#
# COMPACT_ATOMS: atom_id res chain seq x y z
N MET A 1 115.17 56.66 52.08
CA MET A 1 114.68 55.50 51.27
C MET A 1 113.67 54.71 52.10
N THR A 2 112.53 55.30 52.47
CA THR A 2 111.68 54.73 53.54
C THR A 2 110.17 54.76 53.23
N GLU A 3 109.67 55.60 52.32
CA GLU A 3 108.24 55.64 51.97
C GLU A 3 107.78 54.51 51.03
N GLY A 4 108.60 54.16 50.04
CA GLY A 4 108.23 53.14 49.02
C GLY A 4 108.17 51.70 49.54
N ALA A 5 108.83 51.39 50.66
CA ALA A 5 108.74 50.09 51.32
C ALA A 5 107.46 49.99 52.15
N MET A 6 107.12 51.05 52.89
CA MET A 6 105.94 51.11 53.75
C MET A 6 104.63 51.06 52.94
N MET A 7 104.60 51.69 51.77
CA MET A 7 103.43 51.64 50.88
C MET A 7 103.23 50.26 50.23
N LYS A 8 104.31 49.54 49.93
CA LYS A 8 104.23 48.16 49.42
C LYS A 8 103.79 47.17 50.50
N GLU A 9 104.25 47.35 51.74
CA GLU A 9 103.81 46.58 52.90
C GLU A 9 102.30 46.77 53.12
N ASN A 10 101.81 48.01 53.04
CA ASN A 10 100.39 48.32 53.23
C ASN A 10 99.51 47.75 52.12
N ILE A 11 99.96 47.80 50.86
CA ILE A 11 99.25 47.17 49.72
C ILE A 11 99.27 45.64 49.83
N LEU A 12 100.37 45.05 50.32
CA LEU A 12 100.45 43.61 50.57
C LEU A 12 99.52 43.19 51.72
N GLN A 13 99.44 43.99 52.78
CA GLN A 13 98.56 43.75 53.91
C GLN A 13 97.08 43.86 53.48
N GLU A 14 96.72 44.89 52.73
CA GLU A 14 95.36 45.08 52.22
C GLU A 14 94.94 43.93 51.28
N LYS A 15 95.87 43.43 50.45
CA LYS A 15 95.62 42.22 49.63
C LYS A 15 95.51 40.95 50.47
N MET A 16 96.30 40.82 51.53
CA MET A 16 96.24 39.70 52.46
C MET A 16 94.92 39.71 53.24
N ASP A 17 94.45 40.89 53.64
CA ASP A 17 93.19 41.09 54.36
C ASP A 17 91.99 40.78 53.46
N ILE A 18 91.99 41.23 52.19
CA ILE A 18 90.95 40.86 51.21
C ILE A 18 90.93 39.35 50.94
N VAL A 19 92.11 38.72 50.80
CA VAL A 19 92.21 37.27 50.60
C VAL A 19 91.76 36.52 51.85
N SER A 20 92.11 36.99 53.05
CA SER A 20 91.63 36.46 54.32
C SER A 20 90.12 36.57 54.43
N GLU A 21 89.56 37.72 54.08
CA GLU A 21 88.12 38.00 54.14
C GLU A 21 87.35 37.13 53.13
N MET A 22 87.86 36.97 51.90
CA MET A 22 87.34 36.01 50.92
C MET A 22 87.43 34.56 51.40
N ILE A 23 88.55 34.16 52.03
CA ILE A 23 88.71 32.82 52.60
C ILE A 23 87.71 32.63 53.74
N THR A 24 87.49 33.61 54.61
CA THR A 24 86.52 33.51 55.70
C THR A 24 85.09 33.53 55.21
N MET A 25 84.78 34.23 54.12
CA MET A 25 83.43 34.28 53.55
C MET A 25 83.11 32.99 52.79
N LEU A 26 84.12 32.34 52.19
CA LEU A 26 83.99 31.02 51.58
C LEU A 26 84.04 29.87 52.61
N ALA A 27 84.77 30.06 53.73
CA ALA A 27 84.86 29.10 54.83
C ALA A 27 83.69 29.23 55.83
N ALA A 28 83.07 30.41 55.93
CA ALA A 28 81.75 30.59 56.53
C ALA A 28 80.76 29.89 55.60
N GLY A 29 80.47 28.62 55.89
CA GLY A 29 79.66 27.74 55.08
C GLY A 29 78.24 28.22 54.77
N GLU A 30 77.84 29.43 55.14
CA GLU A 30 76.53 30.03 54.89
C GLU A 30 76.22 30.16 53.39
N GLN A 31 77.18 30.56 52.55
CA GLN A 31 76.99 30.54 51.09
C GLN A 31 76.94 29.12 50.50
N ALA A 32 77.66 28.16 51.10
CA ALA A 32 77.64 26.76 50.66
C ALA A 32 76.33 26.07 51.05
N GLU A 33 75.83 26.32 52.26
CA GLU A 33 74.55 25.85 52.78
C GLU A 33 73.36 26.45 52.02
N GLU A 34 73.42 27.74 51.62
CA GLU A 34 72.39 28.35 50.78
C GLU A 34 72.41 27.76 49.36
N LEU A 35 73.60 27.51 48.78
CA LEU A 35 73.72 26.81 47.50
C LEU A 35 73.14 25.39 47.59
N GLU A 36 73.46 24.66 48.66
CA GLU A 36 72.95 23.30 48.89
C GLU A 36 71.41 23.30 49.01
N ARG A 37 70.83 24.22 49.78
CA ARG A 37 69.37 24.42 49.86
C ARG A 37 68.75 24.73 48.50
N VAL A 38 69.36 25.61 47.70
CA VAL A 38 68.88 25.93 46.35
C VAL A 38 68.94 24.71 45.43
N THR A 39 70.02 23.91 45.50
CA THR A 39 70.13 22.68 44.72
C THR A 39 69.12 21.61 45.13
N GLU A 40 68.81 21.49 46.43
CA GLU A 40 67.76 20.59 46.92
C GLU A 40 66.37 21.01 46.47
N VAL A 41 66.06 22.31 46.56
CA VAL A 41 64.78 22.86 46.09
C VAL A 41 64.67 22.67 44.58
N TRP A 42 65.73 22.97 43.83
CA TRP A 42 65.76 22.75 42.39
C TRP A 42 65.55 21.28 42.01
N ALA A 43 66.22 20.35 42.71
CA ALA A 43 66.05 18.92 42.49
C ALA A 43 64.61 18.47 42.79
N LYS A 44 64.01 18.93 43.91
CA LYS A 44 62.61 18.66 44.25
C LYS A 44 61.63 19.25 43.23
N THR A 45 61.85 20.48 42.77
CA THR A 45 61.03 21.14 41.75
C THR A 45 61.15 20.42 40.40
N ASN A 46 62.35 20.01 40.00
CA ASN A 46 62.54 19.28 38.74
C ASN A 46 61.90 17.89 38.79
N GLN A 47 62.02 17.17 39.91
CA GLN A 47 61.34 15.89 40.11
C GLN A 47 59.80 16.05 40.06
N LEU A 48 59.26 17.11 40.67
CA LEU A 48 57.83 17.41 40.61
C LEU A 48 57.39 17.72 39.18
N ARG A 49 58.17 18.50 38.43
CA ARG A 49 57.93 18.83 37.02
C ARG A 49 57.93 17.57 36.15
N GLU A 50 58.91 16.69 36.30
CA GLU A 50 58.98 15.43 35.55
C GLU A 50 57.76 14.54 35.83
N LYS A 51 57.35 14.44 37.10
CA LYS A 51 56.14 13.70 37.47
C LYS A 51 54.88 14.31 36.85
N GLN A 52 54.73 15.63 36.90
CA GLN A 52 53.61 16.34 36.27
C GLN A 52 53.61 16.15 34.74
N GLU A 53 54.77 16.19 34.10
CA GLU A 53 54.91 15.98 32.66
C GLU A 53 54.51 14.54 32.28
N GLU A 54 54.90 13.55 33.08
CA GLU A 54 54.49 12.16 32.89
C GLU A 54 52.98 11.96 33.11
N ASP A 55 52.41 12.57 34.15
CA ASP A 55 50.98 12.50 34.45
C ASP A 55 50.16 13.15 33.32
N VAL A 56 50.55 14.35 32.87
CA VAL A 56 49.92 15.03 31.73
C VAL A 56 50.03 14.21 30.46
N LYS A 57 51.19 13.61 30.20
CA LYS A 57 51.38 12.73 29.03
C LYS A 57 50.45 11.51 29.08
N LYS A 58 50.30 10.88 30.24
CA LYS A 58 49.36 9.77 30.45
C LYS A 58 47.92 10.21 30.23
N THR A 59 47.53 11.38 30.76
CA THR A 59 46.19 11.94 30.55
C THR A 59 45.92 12.22 29.07
N ILE A 60 46.87 12.82 28.35
CA ILE A 60 46.73 13.09 26.92
C ILE A 60 46.59 11.78 26.14
N GLN A 61 47.42 10.77 26.44
CA GLN A 61 47.31 9.46 25.80
C GLN A 61 45.96 8.79 26.06
N ALA A 62 45.45 8.86 27.31
CA ALA A 62 44.14 8.33 27.66
C ALA A 62 43.01 9.05 26.91
N LEU A 63 43.07 10.39 26.82
CA LEU A 63 42.09 11.18 26.08
C LEU A 63 42.14 10.90 24.57
N LEU A 64 43.33 10.72 24.00
CA LEU A 64 43.48 10.34 22.59
C LEU A 64 42.87 8.97 22.30
N ALA A 65 43.15 7.97 23.15
CA ALA A 65 42.57 6.65 23.01
C ALA A 65 41.04 6.67 23.15
N MET A 66 40.52 7.46 24.10
CA MET A 66 39.08 7.62 24.28
C MET A 66 38.42 8.32 23.07
N ASN A 67 39.07 9.33 22.50
CA ASN A 67 38.56 10.03 21.32
C ASN A 67 38.57 9.13 20.07
N GLU A 68 39.61 8.30 19.90
CA GLU A 68 39.65 7.30 18.82
C GLU A 68 38.52 6.26 18.95
N ASP A 69 38.23 5.79 20.17
CA ASP A 69 37.12 4.87 20.45
C ASP A 69 35.75 5.51 20.17
N GLU A 70 35.54 6.76 20.62
CA GLU A 70 34.33 7.53 20.32
C GLU A 70 34.16 7.76 18.81
N GLU A 71 35.24 8.10 18.08
CA GLU A 71 35.18 8.24 16.63
C GLU A 71 34.79 6.93 15.93
N GLN A 72 35.32 5.79 16.37
CA GLN A 72 34.94 4.49 15.82
C GLN A 72 33.48 4.13 16.14
N ASN A 73 33.02 4.46 17.33
CA ASN A 73 31.64 4.24 17.75
C ASN A 73 30.68 5.09 16.90
N VAL A 74 30.97 6.38 16.71
CA VAL A 74 30.18 7.28 15.84
C VAL A 74 30.14 6.77 14.41
N LYS A 75 31.27 6.32 13.85
CA LYS A 75 31.31 5.72 12.51
C LYS A 75 30.42 4.47 12.43
N SER A 76 30.47 3.59 13.42
CA SER A 76 29.66 2.37 13.46
C SER A 76 28.15 2.68 13.57
N ILE A 77 27.78 3.66 14.39
CA ILE A 77 26.39 4.13 14.52
C ILE A 77 25.90 4.71 13.20
N SER A 78 26.68 5.59 12.56
CA SER A 78 26.28 6.21 11.28
C SER A 78 26.07 5.19 10.15
N GLN A 79 26.87 4.12 10.11
CA GLN A 79 26.69 3.02 9.16
C GLN A 79 25.41 2.24 9.43
N SER A 80 25.10 1.98 10.72
CA SER A 80 23.86 1.33 11.14
C SER A 80 22.63 2.19 10.81
N GLU A 81 22.68 3.49 11.10
CA GLU A 81 21.60 4.44 10.79
C GLU A 81 21.29 4.51 9.29
N GLY A 82 22.31 4.51 8.44
CA GLY A 82 22.12 4.45 6.98
C GLY A 82 21.40 3.18 6.52
N GLY A 83 21.73 2.03 7.12
CA GLY A 83 21.04 0.77 6.85
C GLY A 83 19.59 0.76 7.35
N ILE A 84 19.33 1.37 8.52
CA ILE A 84 17.97 1.52 9.05
C ILE A 84 17.13 2.43 8.14
N GLN A 85 17.67 3.57 7.70
CA GLN A 85 16.98 4.51 6.81
C GLN A 85 16.65 3.89 5.46
N GLN A 86 17.56 3.10 4.88
CA GLN A 86 17.27 2.37 3.64
C GLN A 86 16.13 1.37 3.85
N LYS A 87 16.14 0.62 4.95
CA LYS A 87 15.11 -0.37 5.26
C LYS A 87 13.76 0.28 5.57
N GLU A 88 13.74 1.42 6.25
CA GLU A 88 12.52 2.22 6.44
C GLU A 88 11.95 2.72 5.12
N ALA A 89 12.80 3.20 4.21
CA ALA A 89 12.37 3.62 2.87
C ALA A 89 11.78 2.46 2.04
N GLU A 90 12.39 1.28 2.12
CA GLU A 90 11.88 0.05 1.48
C GLU A 90 10.52 -0.36 2.06
N LEU A 91 10.39 -0.38 3.38
CA LEU A 91 9.14 -0.72 4.06
C LEU A 91 8.02 0.28 3.76
N GLU A 92 8.33 1.57 3.71
CA GLU A 92 7.33 2.59 3.38
C GLU A 92 6.88 2.48 1.91
N ALA A 93 7.80 2.14 1.00
CA ALA A 93 7.46 1.85 -0.39
C ALA A 93 6.56 0.61 -0.52
N GLU A 94 6.88 -0.47 0.19
CA GLU A 94 6.07 -1.69 0.22
C GLU A 94 4.67 -1.42 0.79
N LYS A 95 4.58 -0.67 1.89
CA LYS A 95 3.31 -0.25 2.49
C LYS A 95 2.48 0.58 1.52
N CYS A 96 3.08 1.55 0.84
CA CYS A 96 2.39 2.37 -0.14
C CYS A 96 1.84 1.52 -1.31
N GLN A 97 2.63 0.55 -1.78
CA GLN A 97 2.20 -0.38 -2.81
C GLN A 97 1.04 -1.28 -2.34
N ALA A 98 1.14 -1.84 -1.14
CA ALA A 98 0.10 -2.68 -0.56
C ALA A 98 -1.20 -1.88 -0.36
N GLU A 99 -1.11 -0.63 0.07
CA GLU A 99 -2.27 0.24 0.27
C GLU A 99 -2.96 0.58 -1.06
N LYS A 100 -2.18 0.83 -2.11
CA LYS A 100 -2.72 1.01 -3.47
C LYS A 100 -3.45 -0.24 -3.97
N GLN A 101 -2.88 -1.43 -3.75
CA GLN A 101 -3.52 -2.69 -4.12
C GLN A 101 -4.80 -2.94 -3.32
N ARG A 102 -4.79 -2.64 -2.02
CA ARG A 102 -5.97 -2.71 -1.15
C ARG A 102 -7.08 -1.82 -1.68
N GLN A 103 -6.76 -0.57 -2.01
CA GLN A 103 -7.73 0.40 -2.53
C GLN A 103 -8.32 -0.03 -3.88
N GLN A 104 -7.50 -0.55 -4.79
CA GLN A 104 -7.96 -1.09 -6.08
C GLN A 104 -8.90 -2.29 -5.88
N THR A 105 -8.55 -3.19 -4.96
CA THR A 105 -9.38 -4.36 -4.63
C THR A 105 -10.72 -3.92 -4.03
N GLU A 106 -10.69 -2.95 -3.11
CA GLU A 106 -11.89 -2.42 -2.46
C GLU A 106 -12.84 -1.75 -3.47
N GLN A 107 -12.31 -0.97 -4.41
CA GLN A 107 -13.09 -0.42 -5.53
C GLN A 107 -13.67 -1.52 -6.43
N GLY A 108 -12.89 -2.57 -6.71
CA GLY A 108 -13.35 -3.74 -7.47
C GLY A 108 -14.51 -4.45 -6.78
N VAL A 109 -14.41 -4.67 -5.47
CA VAL A 109 -15.45 -5.29 -4.64
C VAL A 109 -16.73 -4.44 -4.64
N GLN A 110 -16.63 -3.13 -4.45
CA GLN A 110 -17.79 -2.22 -4.52
C GLN A 110 -18.46 -2.25 -5.89
N SER A 111 -17.67 -2.24 -6.98
CA SER A 111 -18.19 -2.34 -8.35
C SER A 111 -18.94 -3.65 -8.59
N LEU A 112 -18.38 -4.77 -8.12
CA LEU A 112 -19.00 -6.08 -8.25
C LEU A 112 -20.28 -6.20 -7.44
N MET A 113 -20.31 -5.68 -6.21
CA MET A 113 -21.55 -5.64 -5.41
C MET A 113 -22.64 -4.83 -6.10
N GLY A 114 -22.30 -3.67 -6.67
CA GLY A 114 -23.26 -2.86 -7.44
C GLY A 114 -23.80 -3.59 -8.69
N LYS A 115 -22.96 -4.37 -9.39
CA LYS A 115 -23.41 -5.21 -10.51
C LYS A 115 -24.32 -6.35 -10.04
N LEU A 116 -24.02 -6.95 -8.90
CA LEU A 116 -24.80 -8.04 -8.33
C LEU A 116 -26.21 -7.55 -7.97
N GLU A 117 -26.33 -6.38 -7.35
CA GLU A 117 -27.64 -5.82 -7.01
C GLU A 117 -28.47 -5.53 -8.26
N LYS A 118 -27.88 -4.93 -9.30
CA LYS A 118 -28.55 -4.71 -10.59
C LYS A 118 -29.02 -6.02 -11.23
N LEU A 119 -28.18 -7.06 -11.23
CA LEU A 119 -28.55 -8.39 -11.73
C LEU A 119 -29.69 -9.02 -10.93
N LYS A 120 -29.74 -8.76 -9.63
CA LYS A 120 -30.82 -9.24 -8.76
C LYS A 120 -32.13 -8.52 -9.07
N GLU A 121 -32.11 -7.20 -9.23
CA GLU A 121 -33.25 -6.40 -9.67
C GLU A 121 -33.77 -6.86 -11.04
N GLU A 122 -32.87 -7.08 -12.00
CA GLU A 122 -33.21 -7.57 -13.33
C GLU A 122 -33.84 -8.97 -13.27
N LYS A 123 -33.27 -9.87 -12.46
CA LYS A 123 -33.82 -11.21 -12.22
C LYS A 123 -35.24 -11.13 -11.63
N GLU A 124 -35.48 -10.26 -10.66
CA GLU A 124 -36.80 -10.07 -10.08
C GLU A 124 -37.79 -9.48 -11.09
N ALA A 125 -37.36 -8.51 -11.90
CA ALA A 125 -38.18 -7.92 -12.96
C ALA A 125 -38.58 -8.95 -14.01
N VAL A 126 -37.62 -9.76 -14.49
CA VAL A 126 -37.87 -10.86 -15.42
C VAL A 126 -38.77 -11.93 -14.78
N GLY A 127 -38.60 -12.22 -13.50
CA GLY A 127 -39.48 -13.13 -12.74
C GLY A 127 -40.93 -12.67 -12.76
N LYS A 128 -41.18 -11.40 -12.44
CA LYS A 128 -42.53 -10.80 -12.49
C LYS A 128 -43.12 -10.81 -13.89
N GLN A 129 -42.31 -10.51 -14.91
CA GLN A 129 -42.76 -10.56 -16.30
C GLN A 129 -43.14 -11.99 -16.72
N LYS A 130 -42.34 -12.99 -16.32
CA LYS A 130 -42.64 -14.40 -16.57
C LYS A 130 -43.94 -14.81 -15.89
N GLU A 131 -44.16 -14.43 -14.63
CA GLU A 131 -45.42 -14.72 -13.92
C GLU A 131 -46.62 -14.08 -14.62
N SER A 132 -46.53 -12.80 -15.00
CA SER A 132 -47.59 -12.12 -15.76
C SER A 132 -47.89 -12.78 -17.10
N VAL A 133 -46.86 -13.15 -17.87
CA VAL A 133 -47.04 -13.86 -19.15
C VAL A 133 -47.65 -15.25 -18.91
N THR A 134 -47.19 -15.97 -17.88
CA THR A 134 -47.71 -17.29 -17.54
C THR A 134 -49.17 -17.21 -17.13
N GLN A 135 -49.56 -16.22 -16.34
CA GLN A 135 -50.94 -15.99 -15.94
C GLN A 135 -51.82 -15.66 -17.16
N ASN A 136 -51.43 -14.68 -17.98
CA ASN A 136 -52.17 -14.31 -19.19
C ASN A 136 -52.28 -15.49 -20.19
N THR A 137 -51.23 -16.29 -20.32
CA THR A 137 -51.20 -17.49 -21.16
C THR A 137 -52.11 -18.57 -20.58
N THR A 138 -52.10 -18.77 -19.26
CA THR A 138 -52.90 -19.78 -18.56
C THR A 138 -54.40 -19.42 -18.55
N GLU A 139 -54.74 -18.13 -18.54
CA GLU A 139 -56.14 -17.67 -18.52
C GLU A 139 -56.72 -17.52 -19.94
N ALA A 140 -55.96 -17.06 -20.94
CA ALA A 140 -56.51 -16.80 -22.28
C ALA A 140 -56.47 -18.00 -23.26
N LEU A 141 -55.51 -18.93 -23.12
CA LEU A 141 -55.44 -20.09 -24.01
C LEU A 141 -56.54 -21.14 -23.80
N PRO A 142 -57.03 -21.42 -22.56
CA PRO A 142 -58.12 -22.36 -22.37
C PRO A 142 -59.39 -21.90 -23.08
N ASP A 143 -59.72 -20.61 -23.05
CA ASP A 143 -60.93 -20.06 -23.65
C ASP A 143 -60.89 -20.15 -25.18
N VAL A 144 -59.76 -19.77 -25.80
CA VAL A 144 -59.60 -19.88 -27.25
C VAL A 144 -59.57 -21.36 -27.69
N ARG A 145 -58.93 -22.24 -26.92
CA ARG A 145 -58.90 -23.67 -27.21
C ARG A 145 -60.28 -24.30 -27.03
N TYR A 146 -61.00 -23.93 -25.99
CA TYR A 146 -62.37 -24.38 -25.74
C TYR A 146 -63.30 -23.90 -26.85
N LEU A 147 -63.23 -22.63 -27.24
CA LEU A 147 -64.04 -22.06 -28.30
C LEU A 147 -63.73 -22.70 -29.66
N ALA A 148 -62.45 -22.87 -30.02
CA ALA A 148 -62.05 -23.56 -31.25
C ALA A 148 -62.51 -25.03 -31.26
N THR A 149 -62.41 -25.71 -30.11
CA THR A 149 -62.89 -27.09 -29.93
C THR A 149 -64.42 -27.16 -30.03
N LEU A 150 -65.13 -26.20 -29.43
CA LEU A 150 -66.59 -26.09 -29.48
C LEU A 150 -67.06 -25.86 -30.91
N TYR A 151 -66.48 -24.89 -31.63
CA TYR A 151 -66.80 -24.66 -33.04
C TYR A 151 -66.53 -25.90 -33.87
N THR A 152 -65.37 -26.55 -33.71
CA THR A 152 -65.06 -27.80 -34.43
C THR A 152 -66.05 -28.92 -34.09
N ASN A 153 -66.47 -29.02 -32.82
CA ASN A 153 -67.39 -30.06 -32.38
C ASN A 153 -68.83 -29.84 -32.83
N VAL A 154 -69.29 -28.59 -32.86
CA VAL A 154 -70.65 -28.21 -33.30
C VAL A 154 -70.75 -28.29 -34.82
N THR A 155 -69.79 -27.73 -35.53
CA THR A 155 -69.83 -27.61 -36.99
C THR A 155 -69.29 -28.83 -37.72
N LYS A 156 -68.49 -29.67 -37.05
CA LYS A 156 -67.69 -30.75 -37.65
C LYS A 156 -66.84 -30.30 -38.85
N LEU A 157 -66.57 -28.99 -38.90
CA LEU A 157 -65.86 -28.32 -39.97
C LEU A 157 -64.37 -28.37 -39.66
N LYS A 158 -63.57 -28.78 -40.64
CA LYS A 158 -62.13 -28.66 -40.61
C LYS A 158 -61.68 -27.75 -41.72
N TRP A 159 -61.06 -26.65 -41.32
CA TRP A 159 -60.50 -25.66 -42.22
C TRP A 159 -59.12 -26.11 -42.73
N ASP A 160 -58.88 -25.91 -44.02
CA ASP A 160 -57.53 -26.00 -44.58
C ASP A 160 -56.89 -24.62 -44.51
N PHE A 161 -55.87 -24.47 -43.67
CA PHE A 161 -55.14 -23.21 -43.49
C PHE A 161 -53.98 -23.05 -44.48
N SER A 162 -53.78 -24.00 -45.39
CA SER A 162 -52.70 -23.96 -46.39
C SER A 162 -53.08 -23.17 -47.65
N CYS A 163 -54.29 -22.61 -47.70
CA CYS A 163 -54.81 -21.85 -48.83
C CYS A 163 -54.50 -20.34 -48.75
N GLY A 164 -54.66 -19.64 -49.87
CA GLY A 164 -54.42 -18.19 -49.94
C GLY A 164 -55.42 -17.37 -49.10
N PRO A 165 -55.13 -16.10 -48.78
CA PRO A 165 -55.93 -15.26 -47.88
C PRO A 165 -57.37 -14.98 -48.38
N ASP A 166 -57.63 -15.19 -49.67
CA ASP A 166 -58.94 -14.98 -50.31
C ASP A 166 -59.73 -16.28 -50.55
N GLU A 167 -59.19 -17.42 -50.16
CA GLU A 167 -59.81 -18.74 -50.35
C GLU A 167 -60.25 -19.34 -49.01
N ILE A 168 -61.48 -19.82 -48.97
CA ILE A 168 -62.11 -20.45 -47.82
C ILE A 168 -62.28 -21.93 -48.19
N LYS A 169 -61.36 -22.78 -47.72
CA LYS A 169 -61.30 -24.22 -48.04
C LYS A 169 -61.38 -25.07 -46.79
N GLY A 170 -61.96 -26.25 -46.93
CA GLY A 170 -62.06 -27.20 -45.84
C GLY A 170 -62.96 -28.37 -46.18
N PHE A 171 -63.34 -29.11 -45.14
CA PHE A 171 -64.27 -30.22 -45.26
C PHE A 171 -65.16 -30.36 -44.02
N VAL A 172 -66.40 -30.81 -44.23
CA VAL A 172 -67.34 -31.18 -43.17
C VAL A 172 -67.31 -32.70 -43.01
N THR A 173 -67.20 -33.18 -41.76
CA THR A 173 -67.26 -34.61 -41.45
C THR A 173 -68.67 -35.00 -41.01
N CYS A 174 -69.36 -35.80 -41.83
CA CYS A 174 -70.68 -36.37 -41.55
C CYS A 174 -70.55 -37.77 -40.91
N LYS A 175 -71.66 -38.36 -40.43
CA LYS A 175 -71.66 -39.70 -39.78
C LYS A 175 -71.06 -40.83 -40.62
N SER A 176 -71.00 -40.70 -41.95
CA SER A 176 -70.46 -41.73 -42.85
C SER A 176 -69.77 -41.20 -44.11
N ASP A 177 -69.58 -39.88 -44.25
CA ASP A 177 -68.97 -39.26 -45.43
C ASP A 177 -68.25 -37.94 -45.09
N VAL A 178 -67.36 -37.48 -45.96
CA VAL A 178 -66.61 -36.22 -45.82
C VAL A 178 -66.87 -35.34 -47.04
N LYS A 179 -67.49 -34.18 -46.84
CA LYS A 179 -67.82 -33.23 -47.92
C LYS A 179 -66.78 -32.11 -47.98
N PRO A 180 -65.90 -32.04 -49.00
CA PRO A 180 -64.99 -30.91 -49.18
C PRO A 180 -65.71 -29.71 -49.78
N PHE A 181 -65.29 -28.50 -49.41
CA PHE A 181 -65.76 -27.24 -50.00
C PHE A 181 -64.59 -26.31 -50.30
N SER A 182 -64.77 -25.45 -51.30
CA SER A 182 -63.81 -24.43 -51.71
C SER A 182 -64.56 -23.21 -52.20
N LEU A 183 -64.49 -22.12 -51.45
CA LEU A 183 -65.18 -20.87 -51.75
C LEU A 183 -64.16 -19.74 -51.88
N ASN A 184 -64.44 -18.75 -52.72
CA ASN A 184 -63.62 -17.55 -52.84
C ASN A 184 -64.31 -16.38 -52.10
N SER A 185 -63.60 -15.78 -51.15
CA SER A 185 -64.10 -14.70 -50.29
C SER A 185 -64.39 -13.39 -51.06
N LYS A 186 -63.76 -13.18 -52.23
CA LYS A 186 -63.99 -11.99 -53.07
C LYS A 186 -65.20 -12.12 -54.00
N GLN A 187 -65.60 -13.35 -54.34
CA GLN A 187 -66.70 -13.61 -55.28
C GLN A 187 -68.03 -13.88 -54.57
N ASN A 188 -67.97 -14.30 -53.30
CA ASN A 188 -69.14 -14.68 -52.52
C ASN A 188 -69.33 -13.69 -51.37
N SER A 189 -70.59 -13.29 -51.10
CA SER A 189 -70.88 -12.46 -49.93
C SER A 189 -70.72 -13.27 -48.64
N GLN A 190 -70.39 -12.60 -47.53
CA GLN A 190 -70.29 -13.25 -46.22
C GLN A 190 -71.57 -13.99 -45.82
N PHE A 191 -72.73 -13.43 -46.17
CA PHE A 191 -74.03 -14.05 -45.94
C PHE A 191 -74.23 -15.33 -46.75
N PHE A 192 -73.84 -15.31 -48.03
CA PHE A 192 -73.90 -16.51 -48.89
C PHE A 192 -72.98 -17.62 -48.36
N VAL A 193 -71.75 -17.28 -47.98
CA VAL A 193 -70.78 -18.24 -47.43
C VAL A 193 -71.29 -18.85 -46.12
N ALA A 194 -71.83 -18.04 -45.21
CA ALA A 194 -72.34 -18.53 -43.93
C ALA A 194 -73.52 -19.49 -44.12
N ASN A 195 -74.53 -19.11 -44.92
CA ASN A 195 -75.69 -19.97 -45.16
C ASN A 195 -75.31 -21.26 -45.88
N TYR A 196 -74.43 -21.19 -46.88
CA TYR A 196 -73.96 -22.38 -47.59
C TYR A 196 -73.26 -23.37 -46.64
N LEU A 197 -72.45 -22.86 -45.71
CA LEU A 197 -71.81 -23.71 -44.70
C LEU A 197 -72.83 -24.28 -43.71
N TRP A 198 -73.85 -23.52 -43.31
CA TRP A 198 -74.94 -24.01 -42.46
C TRP A 198 -75.78 -25.09 -43.14
N ASP A 199 -76.17 -24.89 -44.39
CA ASP A 199 -76.91 -25.89 -45.18
C ASP A 199 -76.10 -27.19 -45.32
N LEU A 200 -74.78 -27.07 -45.56
CA LEU A 200 -73.88 -28.22 -45.66
C LEU A 200 -73.78 -29.01 -44.35
N MET A 201 -73.98 -28.35 -43.21
CA MET A 201 -74.01 -28.96 -41.88
C MET A 201 -75.39 -29.55 -41.55
N ASP A 202 -76.49 -28.89 -41.91
CA ASP A 202 -77.86 -29.39 -41.65
C ASP A 202 -78.13 -30.70 -42.39
N GLU A 203 -77.61 -30.86 -43.61
CA GLU A 203 -77.63 -32.13 -44.35
C GLU A 203 -76.90 -33.29 -43.63
N THR A 204 -76.19 -33.03 -42.53
CA THR A 204 -75.44 -34.04 -41.76
C THR A 204 -76.15 -34.47 -40.47
N PHE A 205 -77.18 -33.73 -40.06
CA PHE A 205 -77.94 -33.99 -38.84
C PHE A 205 -79.17 -34.89 -39.07
N ASP A 206 -79.70 -34.93 -40.31
CA ASP A 206 -80.62 -35.98 -40.79
C ASP A 206 -79.91 -37.37 -40.89
#